data_AF-A0A952NCY3-F1
#
_entry.id   AF-A0A952NCY3-F1
#
_cell.length_a   1.000
_cell.length_b   1.000
_cell.length_c   1.000
_cell.angle_alpha   90.00
_cell.angle_beta   90.00
_cell.angle_gamma   90.00
#
_symmetry.space_group_name_H-M   'P 1'
#
loop_
_entity.id
_entity.type
_entity.pdbx_description
1 polymer ?
#
loop_
_entity_poly.entity_id
_entity_poly.type
_entity_poly.pdbx_seq_one_letter_code
_entity_poly.pdbx_strand_id
1 'polypeptide(L)'
;MCEDLKTKANDPDRIIRRQVADDPNCPLEILEQLANDPHPKVRCSVALHPKTSAALLIKLSDDSYDSVRRNVADNENTPGFVIQKLLLDKVETVRQYAEKTYKERIMDICTRE
;
A
#
# COMPACT_ATOMS: atom_id res chain seq x y z
N MET A 1 -22.38 15.63 14.12
CA MET A 1 -22.54 14.37 13.39
C MET A 1 -21.20 14.04 12.76
N CYS A 2 -20.39 13.18 13.40
CA CYS A 2 -19.27 12.59 12.69
C CYS A 2 -19.86 11.53 11.77
N GLU A 3 -19.91 11.80 10.47
CA GLU A 3 -20.24 10.79 9.47
C GLU A 3 -19.30 9.59 9.62
N ASP A 4 -19.88 8.40 9.69
CA ASP A 4 -19.16 7.13 9.80
C ASP A 4 -18.21 6.96 8.60
N LEU A 5 -16.95 6.58 8.87
CA LEU A 5 -15.93 6.33 7.84
C LEU A 5 -16.43 5.32 6.81
N LYS A 6 -17.28 4.37 7.24
CA LYS A 6 -17.89 3.36 6.36
C LYS A 6 -18.77 3.97 5.27
N THR A 7 -19.50 5.05 5.58
CA THR A 7 -20.31 5.77 4.59
C THR A 7 -19.40 6.49 3.60
N LYS A 8 -18.38 7.19 4.09
CA LYS A 8 -17.42 7.92 3.25
C LYS A 8 -16.57 7.02 2.34
N ALA A 9 -16.31 5.78 2.78
CA ALA A 9 -15.63 4.78 1.96
C ALA A 9 -16.41 4.39 0.69
N ASN A 10 -17.71 4.72 0.63
CA ASN A 10 -18.58 4.48 -0.52
C ASN A 10 -18.99 5.77 -1.26
N ASP A 11 -18.39 6.91 -0.91
CA ASP A 11 -18.73 8.20 -1.51
C ASP A 11 -18.46 8.17 -3.03
N PRO A 12 -19.33 8.75 -3.87
CA PRO A 12 -19.09 8.81 -5.32
C PRO A 12 -17.79 9.54 -5.68
N ASP A 13 -17.36 10.51 -4.88
CA ASP A 13 -16.10 11.21 -5.07
C ASP A 13 -14.91 10.37 -4.56
N ARG A 14 -14.05 9.99 -5.50
CA ARG A 14 -12.76 9.34 -5.25
C ARG A 14 -11.87 10.11 -4.26
N ILE A 15 -12.02 11.43 -4.18
CA ILE A 15 -11.24 12.25 -3.26
C ILE A 15 -11.67 11.99 -1.81
N ILE A 16 -12.98 11.86 -1.56
CA ILE A 16 -13.51 11.52 -0.24
C ILE A 16 -13.08 10.10 0.13
N ARG A 17 -13.21 9.12 -0.78
CA ARG A 17 -12.74 7.75 -0.53
C ARG A 17 -11.24 7.68 -0.28
N ARG A 18 -10.43 8.47 -0.99
CA ARG A 18 -8.98 8.58 -0.72
C ARG A 18 -8.71 9.14 0.67
N GLN A 19 -9.42 10.18 1.09
CA GLN A 19 -9.28 10.74 2.44
C GLN A 19 -9.57 9.70 3.52
N VAL A 20 -10.52 8.79 3.29
CA VAL A 20 -10.76 7.66 4.20
C VAL A 20 -9.56 6.71 4.24
N ALA A 21 -8.98 6.35 3.09
CA ALA A 21 -7.77 5.51 3.05
C ALA A 21 -6.52 6.20 3.62
N ASP A 22 -6.45 7.53 3.57
CA ASP A 22 -5.37 8.34 4.12
C ASP A 22 -5.50 8.52 5.66
N ASP A 23 -6.67 8.23 6.26
CA ASP A 23 -6.92 8.40 7.69
C ASP A 23 -6.10 7.36 8.50
N PRO A 24 -5.16 7.79 9.38
CA PRO A 24 -4.36 6.88 10.20
C PRO A 24 -5.19 5.96 11.11
N ASN A 25 -6.42 6.38 11.43
CA ASN A 25 -7.37 5.63 12.24
C ASN A 25 -8.31 4.75 11.41
N CYS A 26 -8.14 4.70 10.09
CA CYS A 26 -8.93 3.85 9.20
C CYS A 26 -8.91 2.39 9.70
N PRO A 27 -10.07 1.80 10.00
CA PRO A 27 -10.19 0.38 10.32
C PRO A 27 -9.70 -0.50 9.17
N LEU A 28 -9.14 -1.67 9.51
CA LEU A 28 -8.64 -2.63 8.51
C LEU A 28 -9.74 -3.08 7.55
N GLU A 29 -10.97 -3.32 8.02
CA GLU A 29 -12.13 -3.70 7.18
C GLU A 29 -12.38 -2.68 6.06
N ILE A 30 -12.21 -1.38 6.34
CA ILE A 30 -12.39 -0.33 5.34
C ILE A 30 -11.21 -0.31 4.36
N LEU A 31 -9.98 -0.53 4.83
CA LEU A 31 -8.82 -0.68 3.94
C LEU A 31 -8.98 -1.88 3.00
N GLU A 32 -9.54 -2.99 3.48
CA GLU A 32 -9.84 -4.17 2.66
C GLU A 32 -10.86 -3.87 1.56
N GLN A 33 -11.90 -3.09 1.87
CA GLN A 33 -12.84 -2.57 0.88
C GLN A 33 -12.11 -1.69 -0.15
N LEU A 34 -11.40 -0.67 0.32
CA LEU A 34 -10.74 0.33 -0.53
C LEU A 34 -9.56 -0.23 -1.34
N ALA A 35 -8.99 -1.38 -0.96
CA ALA A 35 -8.03 -2.11 -1.77
C ALA A 35 -8.60 -2.57 -3.13
N ASN A 36 -9.93 -2.60 -3.27
CA ASN A 36 -10.64 -2.89 -4.52
C ASN A 36 -11.17 -1.65 -5.23
N ASP A 37 -10.86 -0.44 -4.74
CA ASP A 37 -11.41 0.79 -5.28
C ASP A 37 -11.12 0.90 -6.79
N PRO A 38 -12.07 1.32 -7.64
CA PRO A 38 -11.82 1.45 -9.07
C PRO A 38 -10.71 2.47 -9.37
N HIS A 39 -10.50 3.45 -8.50
CA HIS A 39 -9.55 4.52 -8.72
C HIS A 39 -8.17 4.20 -8.12
N PRO A 40 -7.10 4.19 -8.93
CA PRO A 40 -5.77 3.76 -8.48
C PRO A 40 -5.20 4.63 -7.36
N LYS A 41 -5.51 5.94 -7.32
CA LYS A 41 -5.03 6.80 -6.21
C LYS A 41 -5.59 6.40 -4.85
N VAL A 42 -6.78 5.81 -4.78
CA VAL A 42 -7.34 5.30 -3.51
C VAL A 42 -6.57 4.03 -3.11
N ARG A 43 -6.33 3.12 -4.07
CA ARG A 43 -5.52 1.92 -3.84
C ARG A 43 -4.06 2.23 -3.49
N CYS A 44 -3.49 3.31 -4.02
CA CYS A 44 -2.18 3.82 -3.62
C CYS A 44 -2.13 4.22 -2.14
N SER A 45 -3.18 4.90 -1.64
CA SER A 45 -3.29 5.26 -0.22
C SER A 45 -3.37 4.01 0.64
N VAL A 46 -4.18 3.03 0.25
CA VAL A 46 -4.22 1.73 0.94
C VAL A 46 -2.85 1.04 0.90
N ALA A 47 -2.17 0.99 -0.23
CA ALA A 47 -0.86 0.36 -0.34
C ALA A 47 0.20 0.99 0.58
N LEU A 48 0.16 2.31 0.80
CA LEU A 48 1.12 3.03 1.64
C LEU A 48 0.71 3.07 3.13
N HIS A 49 -0.53 2.72 3.46
CA HIS A 49 -1.05 2.91 4.80
C HIS A 49 -0.35 1.97 5.82
N PRO A 50 0.02 2.47 7.03
CA PRO A 50 0.81 1.70 8.01
C PRO A 50 0.06 0.52 8.63
N LYS A 51 -1.28 0.53 8.59
CA LYS A 51 -2.11 -0.61 9.06
C LYS A 51 -2.44 -1.62 7.96
N THR A 52 -1.91 -1.45 6.76
CA THR A 52 -2.21 -2.36 5.64
C THR A 52 -1.60 -3.72 5.89
N SER A 53 -2.45 -4.75 5.91
CA SER A 53 -2.03 -6.10 6.23
C SER A 53 -1.15 -6.69 5.12
N ALA A 54 -0.33 -7.67 5.49
CA ALA A 54 0.47 -8.43 4.53
C ALA A 54 -0.38 -9.04 3.40
N ALA A 55 -1.59 -9.53 3.72
CA ALA A 55 -2.52 -10.07 2.72
C ALA A 55 -2.93 -9.03 1.67
N LEU A 56 -3.21 -7.79 2.10
CA LEU A 56 -3.51 -6.69 1.18
C LEU A 56 -2.30 -6.27 0.35
N LEU A 57 -1.11 -6.23 0.95
CA LEU A 57 0.13 -5.90 0.22
C LEU A 57 0.46 -6.95 -0.84
N ILE A 58 0.25 -8.25 -0.55
CA ILE A 58 0.38 -9.33 -1.54
C ILE A 58 -0.56 -9.07 -2.72
N LYS A 59 -1.84 -8.79 -2.45
CA LYS A 59 -2.83 -8.51 -3.50
C LYS A 59 -2.46 -7.28 -4.32
N LEU A 60 -2.12 -6.16 -3.68
CA LEU A 60 -1.81 -4.90 -4.34
C LEU A 60 -0.47 -4.96 -5.10
N SER A 61 0.41 -5.93 -4.79
CA SER A 61 1.62 -6.18 -5.57
C SER A 61 1.35 -6.67 -7.01
N ASP A 62 0.13 -7.10 -7.31
CA ASP A 62 -0.33 -7.48 -8.64
C ASP A 62 -1.16 -6.39 -9.34
N ASP A 63 -1.24 -5.19 -8.76
CA ASP A 63 -2.07 -4.13 -9.32
C ASP A 63 -1.61 -3.74 -10.74
N SER A 64 -2.57 -3.51 -11.63
CA SER A 64 -2.32 -3.04 -12.99
C SER A 64 -1.51 -1.73 -13.05
N TYR A 65 -1.67 -0.84 -12.07
CA TYR A 65 -0.98 0.44 -12.01
C TYR A 65 0.34 0.33 -11.24
N ASP A 66 1.42 0.75 -11.89
CA ASP A 66 2.76 0.76 -11.29
C ASP A 66 2.84 1.65 -10.05
N SER A 67 2.08 2.74 -10.01
CA SER A 67 2.01 3.63 -8.85
C SER A 67 1.50 2.94 -7.58
N VAL A 68 0.59 1.97 -7.72
CA VAL A 68 0.12 1.14 -6.60
C VAL A 68 1.22 0.16 -6.18
N ARG A 69 1.80 -0.59 -7.14
CA ARG A 69 2.88 -1.55 -6.86
C ARG A 69 4.12 -0.89 -6.24
N ARG A 70 4.45 0.33 -6.67
CA ARG A 70 5.51 1.16 -6.09
C ARG A 70 5.23 1.50 -4.62
N ASN A 71 3.99 1.89 -4.29
CA ASN A 71 3.61 2.16 -2.90
C ASN A 71 3.60 0.89 -2.04
N VAL A 72 3.32 -0.28 -2.62
CA VAL A 72 3.56 -1.56 -1.95
C VAL A 72 5.04 -1.74 -1.65
N ALA A 73 5.93 -1.47 -2.61
CA ALA A 73 7.37 -1.57 -2.37
C ALA A 73 7.87 -0.63 -1.25
N ASP A 74 7.31 0.57 -1.12
CA ASP A 74 7.67 1.57 -0.10
C ASP A 74 7.02 1.32 1.28
N ASN A 75 6.12 0.34 1.40
CA ASN A 75 5.49 0.03 2.68
C ASN A 75 6.38 -0.88 3.55
N GLU A 76 6.66 -0.44 4.78
CA GLU A 76 7.49 -1.14 5.75
C GLU A 76 6.97 -2.53 6.13
N ASN A 77 5.66 -2.77 6.01
CA ASN A 77 5.01 -4.04 6.31
C ASN A 77 5.03 -5.02 5.13
N THR A 78 5.57 -4.63 3.97
CA THR A 78 5.57 -5.49 2.78
C THR A 78 6.41 -6.74 3.00
N PRO A 79 5.85 -7.95 2.89
CA PRO A 79 6.60 -9.18 3.14
C PRO A 79 7.84 -9.30 2.24
N GLY A 80 8.92 -9.90 2.74
CA GLY A 80 10.18 -10.02 2.01
C GLY A 80 10.05 -10.68 0.64
N PHE A 81 9.21 -11.72 0.51
CA PHE A 81 8.96 -12.37 -0.79
C PHE A 81 8.20 -11.48 -1.78
N VAL A 82 7.37 -10.54 -1.29
CA VAL A 82 6.72 -9.53 -2.13
C VAL A 82 7.76 -8.51 -2.62
N ILE A 83 8.68 -8.08 -1.76
CA ILE A 83 9.82 -7.25 -2.19
C ILE A 83 10.65 -7.96 -3.26
N GLN A 84 10.98 -9.25 -3.08
CA GLN A 84 11.71 -10.04 -4.07
C GLN A 84 11.00 -10.11 -5.43
N LYS A 85 9.67 -10.25 -5.42
CA LYS A 85 8.85 -10.17 -6.63
C LYS A 85 8.93 -8.78 -7.27
N LEU A 86 8.83 -7.71 -6.48
CA LEU A 86 8.84 -6.33 -6.98
C LEU A 86 10.22 -5.87 -7.48
N LEU A 87 11.32 -6.50 -7.05
CA LEU A 87 12.66 -6.32 -7.64
C LEU A 87 12.71 -6.78 -9.10
N LEU A 88 11.81 -7.68 -9.51
CA LEU A 88 11.66 -8.16 -10.87
C LEU A 88 10.50 -7.50 -11.61
N ASP A 89 9.89 -6.44 -11.04
CA ASP A 89 8.78 -5.73 -11.68
C ASP A 89 9.20 -5.17 -13.03
N LYS A 90 8.28 -5.12 -14.00
CA LYS A 90 8.54 -4.58 -15.33
C LYS A 90 8.86 -3.08 -15.32
N VAL A 91 8.36 -2.33 -14.35
CA VAL A 91 8.56 -0.88 -14.25
C VAL A 91 9.76 -0.55 -13.36
N GLU A 92 10.69 0.24 -13.91
CA GLU A 92 11.93 0.63 -13.25
C GLU A 92 11.71 1.33 -11.90
N THR A 93 10.74 2.24 -11.81
CA THR A 93 10.45 2.95 -10.55
C THR A 93 9.97 1.99 -9.46
N VAL A 94 9.26 0.92 -9.79
CA VAL A 94 8.85 -0.09 -8.81
C VAL A 94 10.08 -0.85 -8.29
N ARG A 95 10.98 -1.24 -9.19
CA ARG A 95 12.25 -1.91 -8.83
C ARG A 95 13.10 -1.04 -7.90
N GLN A 96 13.24 0.25 -8.19
CA GLN A 96 14.03 1.18 -7.37
C GLN A 96 13.52 1.29 -5.93
N TYR A 97 12.21 1.37 -5.74
CA TYR A 97 11.62 1.39 -4.39
C TYR A 97 11.76 0.04 -3.69
N ALA A 98 11.62 -1.08 -4.41
CA ALA A 98 11.85 -2.40 -3.84
C ALA A 98 13.32 -2.59 -3.41
N GLU A 99 14.27 -2.10 -4.22
CA GLU A 99 15.70 -2.09 -3.87
C GLU A 99 16.00 -1.24 -2.63
N LYS A 100 15.42 -0.04 -2.55
CA LYS A 100 15.55 0.83 -1.38
C LYS A 100 15.10 0.08 -0.12
N THR A 101 13.87 -0.43 -0.11
CA THR A 101 13.30 -1.16 1.04
C THR A 101 14.10 -2.42 1.37
N TYR A 102 14.60 -3.13 0.36
CA TYR A 102 15.46 -4.30 0.55
C TYR A 102 16.80 -3.93 1.21
N LYS A 103 17.45 -2.86 0.75
CA LYS A 103 18.72 -2.35 1.29
C LYS A 103 18.57 -1.84 2.72
N GLU A 104 17.50 -1.11 3.01
CA GLU A 104 17.18 -0.63 4.36
C GLU A 104 17.05 -1.79 5.36
N ARG A 105 16.34 -2.85 4.97
CA ARG A 105 16.18 -4.05 5.82
C ARG A 105 17.46 -4.86 6.03
N ILE A 106 18.35 -4.90 5.04
CA ILE A 106 19.67 -5.55 5.20
C ILE A 106 20.58 -4.72 6.09
N MET A 107 20.59 -3.39 5.93
CA MET A 107 21.41 -2.51 6.77
C MET A 107 20.99 -2.56 8.25
N ASP A 108 19.70 -2.73 8.54
CA ASP A 108 19.19 -2.93 9.90
C ASP A 108 19.65 -4.25 10.56
N ILE A 109 20.00 -5.27 9.76
CA ILE A 109 20.54 -6.53 10.28
C ILE A 109 22.02 -6.37 10.65
N CYS A 110 22.80 -5.64 9.83
CA CYS A 110 24.24 -5.45 10.04
C CYS A 110 24.61 -4.40 11.10
N THR A 111 23.68 -3.55 11.52
CA THR A 111 23.90 -2.50 12.53
C THR A 111 23.46 -2.89 13.94
N ARG A 112 22.93 -4.11 14.11
CA ARG A 112 22.49 -4.66 15.41
C ARG A 112 23.53 -5.60 16.06
N GLU A 113 24.75 -5.63 15.54
CA GLU A 113 25.93 -6.27 16.15
C GLU A 113 26.82 -5.23 16.84
#